data_AF-A0A8T6SK57-F1
#
_entry.id   AF-A0A8T6SK57-F1
#
_cell.length_a   1.000
_cell.length_b   1.000
_cell.length_c   1.000
_cell.angle_alpha   90.00
_cell.angle_beta   90.00
_cell.angle_gamma   90.00
#
_symmetry.space_group_name_H-M   'P 1'
#
loop_
_entity.id
_entity.type
_entity.pdbx_description
1 polymer ?
#
loop_
_entity_poly.entity_id
_entity_poly.type
_entity_poly.pdbx_seq_one_letter_code
_entity_poly.pdbx_strand_id
1 'polypeptide(L)' 'MISRKKKGKNIFFSCEECGFTYETEELARKCEQWCSEHNSCNMEITSHAIEVGEEEEDWIEEQ' A
#
# COMPACT_ATOMS: atom_id res chain seq x y z
N MET A 1 12.65 5.06 1.60
CA MET A 1 12.75 3.90 2.53
C MET A 1 11.44 3.09 2.51
N ILE A 2 11.50 1.78 2.81
CA ILE A 2 10.32 0.90 2.89
C ILE A 2 10.08 0.40 4.32
N SER A 3 8.83 0.45 4.80
CA SER A 3 8.43 -0.08 6.10
C SER A 3 7.66 -1.38 5.97
N ARG A 4 8.08 -2.42 6.69
CA ARG A 4 7.40 -3.70 6.76
C ARG A 4 6.30 -3.67 7.83
N LYS A 5 5.06 -3.96 7.44
CA LYS A 5 3.90 -4.14 8.33
C LYS A 5 3.46 -5.60 8.32
N LYS A 6 2.89 -6.11 9.41
CA LYS A 6 2.33 -7.46 9.49
C LYS A 6 0.91 -7.37 10.04
N LYS A 7 -0.09 -7.84 9.28
CA LYS A 7 -1.49 -7.92 9.73
C LYS A 7 -1.88 -9.40 9.75
N GLY A 8 -2.04 -9.96 10.95
CA GLY A 8 -2.29 -11.39 11.15
C GLY A 8 -1.13 -12.27 10.63
N LYS A 9 -1.43 -13.10 9.62
CA LYS A 9 -0.43 -13.95 8.93
C LYS A 9 0.19 -13.29 7.70
N ASN A 10 -0.38 -12.20 7.21
CA ASN A 10 0.09 -11.52 6.00
C ASN A 10 1.13 -10.44 6.34
N ILE A 11 2.10 -10.28 5.45
CA ILE A 11 3.15 -9.26 5.53
C ILE A 11 2.91 -8.28 4.40
N PHE A 12 3.00 -7.00 4.73
CA PHE A 12 2.78 -5.89 3.82
C PHE A 12 3.98 -4.96 3.86
N PHE A 13 4.19 -4.23 2.78
CA PHE A 13 5.32 -3.34 2.61
C PHE A 13 4.82 -1.96 2.21
N SER A 14 5.24 -0.94 2.95
CA SER A 14 4.77 0.42 2.80
C SER A 14 5.92 1.28 2.28
N CYS A 15 5.67 2.15 1.33
CA CYS A 15 6.64 3.15 0.91
C CYS A 15 6.57 4.35 1.86
N GLU A 16 7.70 4.78 2.43
CA GLU A 16 7.75 5.94 3.35
C GLU A 16 7.72 7.29 2.63
N GLU A 17 8.02 7.32 1.33
CA GLU A 17 7.97 8.53 0.52
C GLU A 17 6.53 8.96 0.21
N CYS A 18 5.69 7.99 -0.18
CA CYS A 18 4.33 8.25 -0.65
C CYS A 18 3.23 7.69 0.27
N GLY A 19 3.56 6.80 1.20
CA GLY A 19 2.62 6.22 2.15
C GLY A 19 1.82 5.01 1.65
N PHE A 20 1.95 4.62 0.37
CA PHE A 20 1.24 3.47 -0.18
C PHE A 20 1.70 2.14 0.41
N THR A 21 0.77 1.19 0.59
CA THR A 21 1.02 -0.15 1.11
C THR A 21 0.79 -1.21 0.04
N TYR A 22 1.64 -2.22 0.01
CA TYR A 22 1.71 -3.28 -1.00
C TYR A 22 1.79 -4.66 -0.35
N GLU A 23 1.31 -5.68 -1.06
CA GLU A 23 1.40 -7.08 -0.63
C GLU A 23 2.82 -7.66 -0.71
N THR A 24 3.67 -7.13 -1.58
CA THR A 24 5.02 -7.63 -1.81
C THR A 24 6.08 -6.56 -1.62
N GLU A 25 7.28 -6.99 -1.20
CA GLU A 25 8.44 -6.11 -1.05
C GLU A 25 8.85 -5.50 -2.39
N GLU A 26 8.70 -6.26 -3.49
CA GLU A 26 9.10 -5.82 -4.82
C GLU A 26 8.33 -4.57 -5.26
N LEU A 27 7.01 -4.55 -5.06
CA LEU A 27 6.18 -3.38 -5.39
C LEU A 27 6.57 -2.17 -4.54
N ALA A 28 6.79 -2.35 -3.24
CA ALA A 28 7.21 -1.27 -2.36
C ALA A 28 8.60 -0.72 -2.74
N ARG A 29 9.55 -1.59 -3.10
CA ARG A 29 10.88 -1.18 -3.59
C ARG A 29 10.80 -0.44 -4.91
N LYS A 30 10.03 -0.95 -5.88
CA LYS A 30 9.82 -0.26 -7.16
C LYS A 30 9.19 1.12 -6.92
N CYS A 31 8.22 1.22 -6.02
CA CYS A 31 7.59 2.48 -5.65
C CYS A 31 8.60 3.46 -5.06
N GLU A 32 9.42 2.99 -4.11
CA GLU A 32 10.42 3.81 -3.44
C GLU A 32 11.51 4.31 -4.37
N GLN A 33 12.04 3.41 -5.21
CA GLN A 33 13.03 3.76 -6.23
C GLN A 33 12.49 4.82 -7.18
N TRP A 34 11.26 4.63 -7.67
CA TRP A 34 10.61 5.61 -8.54
C TRP A 34 10.35 6.95 -7.83
N CYS A 35 9.86 6.93 -6.58
CA CYS A 35 9.62 8.15 -5.81
C CYS A 35 10.92 8.93 -5.61
N SER A 36 12.02 8.25 -5.26
CA SER A 36 13.33 8.88 -5.07
C SER A 36 13.93 9.43 -6.36
N GLU A 37 13.72 8.78 -7.50
CA GLU A 37 14.27 9.22 -8.79
C GLU A 37 13.44 10.36 -9.42
N HIS A 38 12.11 10.27 -9.35
CA HIS A 38 11.20 11.17 -10.06
C HIS A 38 10.52 12.23 -9.18
N ASN A 39 10.64 12.15 -7.84
CA ASN A 39 9.88 12.97 -6.89
C ASN A 39 8.36 12.93 -7.14
N SER A 40 7.86 11.81 -7.66
CA SER A 40 6.45 11.59 -8.00
C SER A 40 6.11 10.11 -7.86
N CYS A 41 4.84 9.78 -7.69
CA CYS A 41 4.39 8.39 -7.63
C CYS A 41 4.18 7.80 -9.03
N ASN A 42 4.56 6.54 -9.24
CA ASN A 42 4.25 5.83 -10.48
C ASN A 42 2.82 5.29 -10.42
N MET A 43 1.97 5.71 -11.37
CA MET A 43 0.57 5.29 -11.44
C MET A 43 0.38 3.78 -11.65
N GLU A 44 1.28 3.13 -12.38
CA GLU A 44 1.26 1.67 -12.58
C GLU A 44 1.50 0.95 -11.25
N ILE A 45 2.45 1.44 -10.45
CA ILE A 45 2.76 0.84 -9.15
C ILE A 45 1.65 1.14 -8.14
N THR A 46 1.16 2.38 -8.06
CA THR A 46 0.08 2.74 -7.14
C THR A 46 -1.23 2.01 -7.45
N SER A 47 -1.45 1.55 -8.68
CA SER A 47 -2.60 0.71 -9.03
C SER A 47 -2.59 -0.66 -8.34
N HIS A 48 -1.42 -1.11 -7.86
CA HIS A 48 -1.29 -2.31 -7.04
C HIS A 48 -1.29 -2.02 -5.53
N ALA A 49 -1.48 -0.76 -5.13
CA ALA A 49 -1.58 -0.44 -3.72
C ALA A 49 -2.85 -1.04 -3.13
N ILE A 50 -2.72 -1.62 -1.95
CA ILE A 50 -3.84 -2.22 -1.23
C ILE A 50 -4.27 -1.28 -0.10
N GLU A 51 -5.58 -1.08 0.01
CA GLU A 51 -6.16 -0.49 1.20
C GLU A 51 -6.29 -1.59 2.26
N VAL A 52 -5.50 -1.48 3.31
CA VAL A 52 -5.55 -2.41 4.44
C VAL A 52 -6.68 -1.99 5.39
N GLY A 53 -7.90 -1.84 4.85
CA GLY A 53 -9.10 -1.51 5.60
C GLY A 53 -9.34 -2.51 6.74
N GLU A 54 -9.83 -2.02 7.87
CA GLU A 54 -10.56 -2.85 8.82
C GLU A 54 -11.95 -3.02 8.21
N GLU A 55 -12.30 -4.24 7.80
CA GLU A 55 -13.67 -4.55 7.37
C GLU A 55 -14.61 -4.22 8.53
N GLU A 56 -15.36 -3.13 8.40
CA GLU A 56 -16.58 -2.88 9.16
C GLU A 56 -17.74 -3.05 8.17
N GLU A 57 -18.16 -4.31 7.98
CA GLU A 57 -19.49 -4.64 7.50
C GLU A 57 -20.51 -4.24 8.59
N ASP A 58 -21.30 -3.19 8.37
CA ASP A 58 -22.64 -2.96 8.98
C ASP A 58 -23.12 -1.54 8.61
N TRP A 59 -24.30 -1.20 8.08
CA TRP A 59 -25.60 -1.88 7.88
C TRP A 59 -26.20 -1.45 6.53
N ILE A 60 -26.92 -2.35 5.86
CA ILE A 60 -28.04 -1.97 4.98
C ILE A 60 -29.15 -1.48 5.92
N GLU A 61 -29.58 -0.22 5.79
CA GLU A 61 -30.86 0.21 6.35
C GLU A 61 -31.80 0.59 5.20
N GLU A 62 -32.67 -0.36 4.88
CA GLU A 62 -33.86 -0.19 4.07
C GLU A 62 -34.97 0.25 5.02
N GLN A 63 -35.36 1.53 4.99
CA GLN A 63 -36.66 2.04 5.46
C GLN A 63 -37.08 3.29 4.71
#